data_AF-A0A1E7H3Z5-F1
#
_entry.id   AF-A0A1E7H3Z5-F1
#
_cell.length_a   1.000
_cell.length_b   1.000
_cell.length_c   1.000
_cell.angle_alpha   90.00
_cell.angle_beta   90.00
_cell.angle_gamma   90.00
#
_symmetry.space_group_name_H-M   'P 1'
#
loop_
_entity.id
_entity.type
_entity.pdbx_description
1 polymer ?
#
loop_
_entity_poly.entity_id
_entity_poly.type
_entity_poly.pdbx_seq_one_letter_code
_entity_poly.pdbx_strand_id
1 'polypeptide(L)'
;MNLISNPAKLKKCFIGFFYILIFTFGLLELASFFMFQTLTGEKFSYRTSEVERLLQIDNLEKNLDTTQFQTNALYQFHPYVGYINKPGAHPWPKNKTTFNDYGMASISKRSYPYKKHPDEFAVAVLGGSVAEIFASTGEKYINHYLKSLYGIKKNIVLINLATGGYKQPQQLFFLQYALLSGFEFDAVLNIDGFNDLVLASVNLDQGVHPVFPSAGHIGLMSKMQMDNGLDRQSIKFLSNYYKLLDTQLALLSFIQKSPFKYSVFLNLAGELLSRQHGVKINNLKFDWTVEASQTIAKEYRGPRYINSNDNLDITSDIWQHASEMTFAICKANDLDYIHILQPNQYVKDSKPMSEEEKEIAITPDSEWGEKVRQGYSYLISKGGNLKKKGISFYDFSMIFQNDERVLYVDDCCHFNKKGNKVVAEHIAKILKDLIP
;
A
#
# COMPACT_ATOMS: atom_id res chain seq x y z
N MET A 1 63.90 -11.84 21.76
CA MET A 1 64.39 -12.93 20.87
C MET A 1 64.74 -14.24 21.60
N ASN A 2 64.18 -14.54 22.79
CA ASN A 2 64.46 -15.77 23.57
C ASN A 2 63.29 -16.77 23.67
N LEU A 3 62.23 -16.58 22.88
CA LEU A 3 61.08 -17.50 22.86
C LEU A 3 61.29 -18.70 21.92
N ILE A 4 62.30 -18.68 21.05
CA ILE A 4 62.49 -19.69 19.99
C ILE A 4 63.44 -20.83 20.40
N SER A 5 64.20 -20.72 21.50
CA SER A 5 65.26 -21.68 21.86
C SER A 5 64.84 -22.83 22.79
N ASN A 6 63.57 -22.93 23.21
CA ASN A 6 63.10 -24.04 24.06
C ASN A 6 61.73 -24.60 23.60
N PRO A 7 61.71 -25.69 22.81
CA PRO A 7 60.48 -26.26 22.24
C PRO A 7 59.48 -26.71 23.31
N ALA A 8 59.91 -27.05 24.52
CA ALA A 8 59.03 -27.44 25.62
C ALA A 8 58.29 -26.23 26.25
N LYS A 9 58.93 -25.06 26.33
CA LYS A 9 58.26 -23.82 26.76
C LYS A 9 57.27 -23.33 25.70
N LEU A 10 57.66 -23.38 24.43
CA LEU A 10 56.78 -23.03 23.31
C LEU A 10 55.53 -23.91 23.31
N LYS A 11 55.68 -25.23 23.46
CA LYS A 11 54.57 -26.20 23.55
C LYS A 11 53.63 -25.92 24.73
N LYS A 12 54.17 -25.59 25.92
CA LYS A 12 53.36 -25.23 27.10
C LYS A 12 52.59 -23.91 26.88
N CYS A 13 53.21 -22.91 26.27
CA CYS A 13 52.52 -21.67 25.90
C CYS A 13 51.38 -21.94 24.90
N PHE A 14 51.62 -22.73 23.85
CA PHE A 14 50.58 -23.11 22.88
C PHE A 14 49.41 -23.85 23.53
N ILE A 15 49.67 -24.79 24.45
CA ILE A 15 48.63 -25.50 25.19
C ILE A 15 47.83 -24.53 26.08
N GLY A 16 48.50 -23.60 26.76
CA GLY A 16 47.85 -22.56 27.56
C GLY A 16 46.93 -21.66 26.73
N PHE A 17 47.41 -21.17 25.58
CA PHE A 17 46.59 -20.39 24.65
C PHE A 17 45.37 -21.17 24.13
N PHE A 18 45.54 -22.46 23.84
CA PHE A 18 44.46 -23.32 23.40
C PHE A 18 43.35 -23.46 24.46
N TYR A 19 43.70 -23.66 25.73
CA TYR A 19 42.71 -23.72 26.82
C TYR A 19 42.00 -22.39 27.05
N ILE A 20 42.72 -21.27 26.98
CA ILE A 20 42.12 -19.93 27.08
C ILE A 20 41.09 -19.75 25.96
N LEU A 21 41.45 -20.11 24.72
CA LEU A 21 40.56 -19.98 23.57
C LEU A 21 39.29 -20.82 23.73
N ILE A 22 39.41 -22.10 24.12
CA ILE A 22 38.25 -22.95 24.39
C ILE A 22 37.37 -22.37 25.50
N PHE A 23 37.98 -21.91 26.59
CA PHE A 23 37.24 -21.32 27.70
C PHE A 23 36.51 -20.05 27.29
N THR A 24 37.16 -19.16 26.53
CA THR A 24 36.54 -17.96 25.97
C THR A 24 35.38 -18.29 25.04
N PHE A 25 35.54 -19.27 24.14
CA PHE A 25 34.44 -19.71 23.28
C PHE A 25 33.29 -20.30 24.11
N GLY A 26 33.58 -21.14 25.10
CA GLY A 26 32.55 -21.71 25.98
C GLY A 26 31.77 -20.62 26.74
N LEU A 27 32.45 -19.59 27.25
CA LEU A 27 31.80 -18.44 27.89
C LEU A 27 30.94 -17.65 26.89
N LEU A 28 31.41 -17.47 25.65
CA LEU A 28 30.68 -16.76 24.61
C LEU A 28 29.39 -17.51 24.21
N GLU A 29 29.46 -18.83 24.08
CA GLU A 29 28.30 -19.68 23.80
C GLU A 29 27.28 -19.61 24.95
N LEU A 30 27.76 -19.72 26.19
CA LEU A 30 26.89 -19.66 27.38
C LEU A 30 26.22 -18.29 27.53
N ALA A 31 26.99 -17.21 27.38
CA ALA A 31 26.45 -15.85 27.42
C ALA A 31 25.41 -15.64 26.31
N SER A 32 25.71 -16.10 25.10
CA SER A 32 24.78 -15.99 23.96
C SER A 32 23.49 -16.77 24.19
N PHE A 33 23.56 -17.95 24.81
CA PHE A 33 22.38 -18.74 25.16
C PHE A 33 21.42 -17.97 26.09
N PHE A 34 21.95 -17.33 27.14
CA PHE A 34 21.12 -16.54 28.06
C PHE A 34 20.64 -15.23 27.44
N MET A 35 21.47 -14.58 26.61
CA MET A 35 21.09 -13.33 25.95
C MET A 35 20.11 -13.53 24.79
N PHE A 36 20.01 -14.74 24.22
CA PHE A 36 19.20 -14.99 23.04
C PHE A 36 17.76 -14.51 23.24
N GLN A 37 17.08 -14.98 24.30
CA GLN A 37 15.69 -14.61 24.56
C GLN A 37 15.51 -13.11 24.82
N THR A 38 16.43 -12.49 25.55
CA THR A 38 16.36 -11.06 25.86
C THR A 38 16.52 -10.19 24.61
N LEU A 39 17.36 -10.60 23.66
CA LEU A 39 17.67 -9.81 22.47
C LEU A 39 16.76 -10.14 21.27
N THR A 40 16.31 -11.38 21.14
CA THR A 40 15.47 -11.81 20.00
C THR A 40 13.98 -11.84 20.33
N GLY A 41 13.62 -11.99 21.61
CA GLY A 41 12.25 -12.22 22.07
C GLY A 41 11.86 -13.71 22.10
N GLU A 42 12.73 -14.61 21.66
CA GLU A 42 12.42 -16.03 21.47
C GLU A 42 13.39 -16.94 22.23
N LYS A 43 12.94 -18.12 22.67
CA LYS A 43 13.84 -19.09 23.31
C LYS A 43 14.72 -19.76 22.27
N PHE A 44 16.00 -19.91 22.55
CA PHE A 44 16.93 -20.57 21.64
C PHE A 44 16.58 -22.06 21.44
N SER A 45 16.56 -22.49 20.18
CA SER A 45 16.36 -23.88 19.78
C SER A 45 17.15 -24.15 18.50
N TYR A 46 18.07 -25.12 18.54
CA TYR A 46 18.89 -25.48 17.38
C TYR A 46 18.04 -25.80 16.14
N ARG A 47 16.96 -26.58 16.33
CA ARG A 47 16.07 -26.98 15.23
C ARG A 47 15.32 -25.79 14.65
N THR A 48 14.80 -24.92 15.52
CA THR A 48 14.02 -23.75 15.09
C THR A 48 14.93 -22.79 14.31
N SER A 49 16.09 -22.43 14.89
CA SER A 49 17.04 -21.52 14.24
C SER A 49 17.61 -22.08 12.93
N GLU A 50 17.79 -23.40 12.83
CA GLU A 50 18.19 -24.04 11.56
C GLU A 50 17.09 -23.94 10.49
N VAL A 51 15.84 -24.24 10.84
CA VAL A 51 14.71 -24.16 9.89
C VAL A 51 14.49 -22.73 9.41
N GLU A 52 14.45 -21.76 10.32
CA GLU A 52 14.25 -20.35 9.98
C GLU A 52 15.36 -19.81 9.09
N ARG A 53 16.62 -20.15 9.40
CA ARG A 53 17.76 -19.76 8.57
C ARG A 53 17.68 -20.37 7.18
N LEU A 54 17.31 -21.65 7.05
CA LEU A 54 17.13 -22.29 5.74
C LEU A 54 16.00 -21.63 4.93
N LEU A 55 14.89 -21.26 5.57
CA LEU A 55 13.81 -20.50 4.92
C LEU A 55 14.27 -19.11 4.47
N GLN A 56 15.08 -18.42 5.28
CA GLN A 56 15.67 -17.13 4.89
C GLN A 56 16.64 -17.28 3.72
N ILE A 57 17.50 -18.30 3.73
CA ILE A 57 18.43 -18.60 2.62
C ILE A 57 17.64 -18.84 1.33
N ASP A 58 16.65 -19.73 1.35
CA ASP A 58 15.81 -20.04 0.17
C ASP A 58 15.12 -18.78 -0.39
N ASN A 59 14.59 -17.91 0.48
CA ASN A 59 13.99 -16.65 0.05
C ASN A 59 15.04 -15.69 -0.56
N LEU A 60 16.22 -15.58 0.03
CA LEU A 60 17.31 -14.74 -0.52
C LEU A 60 17.78 -15.26 -1.88
N GLU A 61 17.98 -16.56 -2.02
CA GLU A 61 18.36 -17.20 -3.29
C GLU A 61 17.31 -16.95 -4.37
N LYS A 62 16.02 -17.06 -4.06
CA LYS A 62 14.92 -16.70 -4.98
C LYS A 62 14.93 -15.23 -5.40
N ASN A 63 15.22 -14.31 -4.47
CA ASN A 63 15.29 -12.88 -4.79
C ASN A 63 16.53 -12.52 -5.64
N LEU A 64 17.58 -13.34 -5.57
CA LEU A 64 18.83 -13.17 -6.32
C LEU A 64 18.83 -13.93 -7.66
N ASP A 65 17.94 -14.89 -7.84
CA ASP A 65 17.79 -15.62 -9.10
C ASP A 65 17.26 -14.71 -10.21
N THR A 66 18.16 -14.32 -11.11
CA THR A 66 17.87 -13.46 -12.26
C THR A 66 17.21 -14.21 -13.42
N THR A 67 17.13 -15.54 -13.37
CA THR A 67 16.52 -16.37 -14.42
C THR A 67 15.02 -16.52 -14.25
N GLN A 68 14.53 -16.38 -13.01
CA GLN A 68 13.11 -16.27 -12.69
C GLN A 68 12.80 -14.82 -12.32
N PHE A 69 12.53 -13.97 -13.31
CA PHE A 69 12.10 -12.58 -13.10
C PHE A 69 10.68 -12.51 -12.49
N GLN A 70 10.52 -13.00 -11.25
CA GLN A 70 9.32 -12.77 -10.46
C GLN A 70 9.51 -11.49 -9.65
N THR A 71 9.11 -10.37 -10.24
CA THR A 71 9.08 -9.11 -9.50
C THR A 71 8.07 -9.22 -8.35
N ASN A 72 8.48 -8.87 -7.13
CA ASN A 72 7.58 -8.63 -6.00
C ASN A 72 6.85 -7.27 -6.14
N ALA A 73 6.76 -6.73 -7.35
CA ALA A 73 6.09 -5.47 -7.63
C ALA A 73 4.58 -5.65 -7.43
N LEU A 74 4.00 -4.81 -6.57
CA LEU A 74 2.57 -4.81 -6.32
C LEU A 74 1.79 -4.21 -7.50
N TYR A 75 2.42 -3.29 -8.23
CA TYR A 75 1.84 -2.57 -9.35
C TYR A 75 2.58 -2.87 -10.66
N GLN A 76 1.88 -2.70 -11.77
CA GLN A 76 2.44 -2.70 -13.12
C GLN A 76 1.76 -1.62 -13.96
N PHE A 77 2.47 -1.11 -14.98
CA PHE A 77 1.88 -0.14 -15.90
C PHE A 77 0.70 -0.75 -16.68
N HIS A 78 -0.30 0.09 -16.92
CA HIS A 78 -1.45 -0.24 -17.75
C HIS A 78 -1.63 0.85 -18.81
N PRO A 79 -1.76 0.48 -20.11
CA PRO A 79 -1.75 1.45 -21.21
C PRO A 79 -2.86 2.50 -21.14
N TYR A 80 -4.01 2.16 -20.52
CA TYR A 80 -5.17 3.05 -20.48
C TYR A 80 -5.35 3.80 -19.15
N VAL A 81 -4.91 3.24 -18.02
CA VAL A 81 -5.23 3.79 -16.68
C VAL A 81 -3.96 4.15 -15.89
N GLY A 82 -2.81 4.17 -16.55
CA GLY A 82 -1.51 4.44 -15.95
C GLY A 82 -0.92 3.19 -15.29
N TYR A 83 -1.57 2.65 -14.27
CA TYR A 83 -1.11 1.43 -13.60
C TYR A 83 -2.27 0.65 -13.00
N ILE A 84 -2.07 -0.65 -12.83
CA ILE A 84 -2.97 -1.55 -12.10
C ILE A 84 -2.16 -2.35 -11.08
N ASN A 85 -2.83 -3.01 -10.15
CA ASN A 85 -2.12 -4.02 -9.36
C ASN A 85 -1.74 -5.21 -10.25
N LYS A 86 -0.64 -5.88 -9.91
CA LYS A 86 -0.15 -7.04 -10.65
C LYS A 86 -1.11 -8.23 -10.50
N PRO A 87 -1.73 -8.74 -11.59
CA PRO A 87 -2.60 -9.92 -11.52
C PRO A 87 -1.92 -11.10 -10.83
N GLY A 88 -2.66 -11.80 -9.96
CA GLY A 88 -2.13 -12.91 -9.17
C GLY A 88 -1.30 -12.50 -7.95
N ALA A 89 -0.90 -11.23 -7.79
CA ALA A 89 -0.25 -10.77 -6.57
C ALA A 89 -1.26 -10.60 -5.43
N HIS A 90 -0.79 -10.70 -4.19
CA HIS A 90 -1.62 -10.50 -3.01
C HIS A 90 -1.53 -9.04 -2.52
N PRO A 91 -2.66 -8.34 -2.33
CA PRO A 91 -2.68 -6.96 -1.86
C PRO A 91 -2.09 -6.80 -0.45
N TRP A 92 -2.20 -7.84 0.39
CA TRP A 92 -1.74 -7.80 1.78
C TRP A 92 -1.16 -9.16 2.19
N PRO A 93 -0.09 -9.22 3.00
CA PRO A 93 0.60 -10.48 3.34
C PRO A 93 -0.27 -11.57 3.99
N LYS A 94 -1.40 -11.18 4.60
CA LYS A 94 -2.35 -12.08 5.26
C LYS A 94 -3.63 -12.33 4.45
N ASN A 95 -3.78 -11.68 3.29
CA ASN A 95 -4.99 -11.82 2.48
C ASN A 95 -4.86 -13.02 1.54
N LYS A 96 -5.90 -13.87 1.51
CA LYS A 96 -5.94 -15.05 0.64
C LYS A 96 -6.40 -14.71 -0.78
N THR A 97 -6.97 -13.53 -1.02
CA THR A 97 -7.35 -13.11 -2.36
C THR A 97 -6.20 -12.45 -3.09
N THR A 98 -6.12 -12.70 -4.38
CA THR A 98 -5.18 -12.06 -5.31
C THR A 98 -5.90 -10.98 -6.10
N PHE A 99 -5.13 -10.12 -6.77
CA PHE A 99 -5.66 -9.27 -7.82
C PHE A 99 -6.12 -10.11 -9.01
N ASN A 100 -7.25 -9.72 -9.62
CA ASN A 100 -7.77 -10.38 -10.82
C ASN A 100 -6.97 -10.00 -12.08
N ASP A 101 -7.36 -10.51 -13.25
CA ASP A 101 -6.70 -10.24 -14.53
C ASP A 101 -6.80 -8.77 -14.99
N TYR A 102 -7.73 -8.01 -14.41
CA TYR A 102 -7.87 -6.56 -14.61
C TYR A 102 -7.04 -5.77 -13.58
N GLY A 103 -6.29 -6.45 -12.72
CA GLY A 103 -5.43 -5.87 -11.69
C GLY A 103 -6.17 -5.22 -10.52
N MET A 104 -7.44 -5.58 -10.30
CA MET A 104 -8.26 -5.06 -9.20
C MET A 104 -8.34 -6.07 -8.05
N ALA A 105 -8.51 -5.56 -6.83
CA ALA A 105 -8.68 -6.44 -5.66
C ALA A 105 -9.99 -7.22 -5.78
N SER A 106 -9.87 -8.55 -5.85
CA SER A 106 -10.98 -9.45 -6.09
C SER A 106 -11.55 -10.03 -4.79
N ILE A 107 -12.87 -10.20 -4.75
CA ILE A 107 -13.51 -11.08 -3.78
C ILE A 107 -13.43 -12.50 -4.32
N SER A 108 -12.91 -13.42 -3.50
CA SER A 108 -12.71 -14.84 -3.86
C SER A 108 -13.96 -15.43 -4.51
N LYS A 109 -13.76 -16.22 -5.57
CA LYS A 109 -14.79 -16.96 -6.34
C LYS A 109 -15.65 -16.12 -7.30
N ARG A 110 -15.27 -14.87 -7.61
CA ARG A 110 -15.90 -14.10 -8.69
C ARG A 110 -15.14 -14.23 -10.01
N SER A 111 -15.89 -14.32 -11.10
CA SER A 111 -15.35 -14.25 -12.45
C SER A 111 -15.33 -12.80 -12.93
N TYR A 112 -14.34 -12.47 -13.76
CA TYR A 112 -14.17 -11.16 -14.39
C TYR A 112 -13.97 -11.35 -15.90
N PRO A 113 -14.57 -10.52 -16.79
CA PRO A 113 -15.43 -9.38 -16.50
C PRO A 113 -16.71 -9.79 -15.74
N TYR A 114 -17.16 -8.98 -14.79
CA TYR A 114 -18.26 -9.37 -13.91
C TYR A 114 -19.59 -9.42 -14.68
N LYS A 115 -20.36 -10.48 -14.48
CA LYS A 115 -21.68 -10.71 -15.07
C LYS A 115 -22.71 -10.80 -13.95
N LYS A 116 -23.72 -9.93 -13.98
CA LYS A 116 -24.66 -9.79 -12.86
C LYS A 116 -25.76 -10.84 -12.94
N HIS A 117 -26.15 -11.39 -11.79
CA HIS A 117 -27.34 -12.25 -11.70
C HIS A 117 -28.62 -11.39 -11.56
N PRO A 118 -29.79 -11.84 -12.06
CA PRO A 118 -31.06 -11.09 -11.89
C PRO A 118 -31.45 -10.76 -10.43
N ASP A 119 -31.02 -11.59 -9.48
CA ASP A 119 -31.25 -11.41 -8.03
C ASP A 119 -30.24 -10.49 -7.34
N GLU A 120 -29.30 -9.94 -8.12
CA GLU A 120 -28.26 -9.04 -7.64
C GLU A 120 -28.57 -7.59 -8.03
N PHE A 121 -27.94 -6.68 -7.30
CA PHE A 121 -27.78 -5.28 -7.69
C PHE A 121 -26.26 -4.99 -7.67
N ALA A 122 -25.66 -4.95 -8.85
CA ALA A 122 -24.22 -4.86 -9.04
C ALA A 122 -23.76 -3.39 -9.08
N VAL A 123 -22.85 -3.03 -8.17
CA VAL A 123 -22.37 -1.65 -8.02
C VAL A 123 -20.86 -1.62 -8.30
N ALA A 124 -20.46 -0.94 -9.37
CA ALA A 124 -19.05 -0.64 -9.62
C ALA A 124 -18.55 0.39 -8.61
N VAL A 125 -17.44 0.12 -7.93
CA VAL A 125 -16.83 1.06 -6.98
C VAL A 125 -15.60 1.70 -7.62
N LEU A 126 -15.64 3.01 -7.77
CA LEU A 126 -14.54 3.84 -8.29
C LEU A 126 -13.88 4.63 -7.17
N GLY A 127 -12.61 4.96 -7.35
CA GLY A 127 -11.83 5.80 -6.43
C GLY A 127 -10.43 5.26 -6.24
N GLY A 128 -9.80 5.66 -5.14
CA GLY A 128 -8.59 5.03 -4.65
C GLY A 128 -8.63 4.81 -3.15
N SER A 129 -7.59 4.15 -2.63
CA SER A 129 -7.34 4.01 -1.19
C SER A 129 -8.58 3.54 -0.41
N VAL A 130 -9.32 4.45 0.22
CA VAL A 130 -10.60 4.18 0.91
C VAL A 130 -11.58 3.38 0.04
N ALA A 131 -11.74 3.72 -1.23
CA ALA A 131 -12.67 3.05 -2.14
C ALA A 131 -12.30 1.57 -2.38
N GLU A 132 -11.01 1.27 -2.51
CA GLU A 132 -10.51 -0.10 -2.72
C GLU A 132 -10.76 -0.99 -1.50
N ILE A 133 -10.48 -0.45 -0.30
CA ILE A 133 -10.75 -1.13 0.97
C ILE A 133 -12.26 -1.30 1.16
N PHE A 134 -13.03 -0.27 0.85
CA PHE A 134 -14.48 -0.29 0.97
C PHE A 134 -15.11 -1.35 0.07
N ALA A 135 -14.73 -1.42 -1.21
CA ALA A 135 -15.25 -2.44 -2.12
C ALA A 135 -14.95 -3.87 -1.63
N SER A 136 -13.83 -4.05 -0.93
CA SER A 136 -13.41 -5.35 -0.37
C SER A 136 -14.09 -5.72 0.95
N THR A 137 -14.69 -4.76 1.67
CA THR A 137 -15.16 -4.98 3.05
C THR A 137 -16.60 -4.51 3.33
N GLY A 138 -17.10 -3.54 2.56
CA GLY A 138 -18.38 -2.86 2.73
C GLY A 138 -19.59 -3.71 2.36
N GLU A 139 -19.45 -4.62 1.38
CA GLU A 139 -20.56 -5.41 0.82
C GLU A 139 -21.37 -6.14 1.90
N LYS A 140 -20.68 -6.79 2.85
CA LYS A 140 -21.33 -7.53 3.94
C LYS A 140 -22.12 -6.59 4.86
N TYR A 141 -21.63 -5.37 5.09
CA TYR A 141 -22.27 -4.39 5.97
C TYR A 141 -23.50 -3.80 5.29
N ILE A 142 -23.40 -3.46 3.99
CA ILE A 142 -24.54 -2.99 3.19
C ILE A 142 -25.65 -4.05 3.18
N ASN A 143 -25.33 -5.28 2.79
CA ASN A 143 -26.34 -6.35 2.72
C ASN A 143 -26.99 -6.62 4.07
N HIS A 144 -26.21 -6.66 5.16
CA HIS A 144 -26.76 -6.84 6.50
C HIS A 144 -27.70 -5.70 6.88
N TYR A 145 -27.30 -4.45 6.63
CA TYR A 145 -28.11 -3.26 6.94
C TYR A 145 -29.42 -3.24 6.15
N LEU A 146 -29.35 -3.46 4.83
CA LEU A 146 -30.51 -3.46 3.94
C LEU A 146 -31.50 -4.57 4.27
N LYS A 147 -31.02 -5.78 4.54
CA LYS A 147 -31.88 -6.92 4.90
C LYS A 147 -32.52 -6.74 6.27
N SER A 148 -31.76 -6.30 7.26
CA SER A 148 -32.25 -6.19 8.64
C SER A 148 -33.21 -5.03 8.86
N LEU A 149 -32.98 -3.89 8.21
CA LEU A 149 -33.76 -2.68 8.46
C LEU A 149 -34.83 -2.37 7.40
N TYR A 150 -34.63 -2.84 6.16
CA TYR A 150 -35.52 -2.52 5.04
C TYR A 150 -36.12 -3.76 4.35
N GLY A 151 -35.73 -4.96 4.77
CA GLY A 151 -36.26 -6.21 4.19
C GLY A 151 -35.92 -6.42 2.71
N ILE A 152 -34.92 -5.72 2.17
CA ILE A 152 -34.48 -5.85 0.78
C ILE A 152 -33.89 -7.24 0.56
N LYS A 153 -34.45 -7.98 -0.40
CA LYS A 153 -34.05 -9.36 -0.71
C LYS A 153 -32.91 -9.46 -1.72
N LYS A 154 -32.81 -8.51 -2.66
CA LYS A 154 -31.71 -8.47 -3.64
C LYS A 154 -30.37 -8.38 -2.93
N ASN A 155 -29.38 -9.10 -3.47
CA ASN A 155 -28.02 -9.05 -2.94
C ASN A 155 -27.26 -7.88 -3.59
N ILE A 156 -26.70 -7.01 -2.77
CA ILE A 156 -25.78 -5.98 -3.28
C ILE A 156 -24.43 -6.63 -3.53
N VAL A 157 -23.89 -6.42 -4.72
CA VAL A 157 -22.57 -6.91 -5.10
C VAL A 157 -21.68 -5.74 -5.43
N LEU A 158 -20.59 -5.56 -4.68
CA LEU A 158 -19.61 -4.50 -4.95
C LEU A 158 -18.53 -5.03 -5.91
N ILE A 159 -18.37 -4.38 -7.05
CA ILE A 159 -17.33 -4.68 -8.03
C ILE A 159 -16.24 -3.64 -7.91
N ASN A 160 -15.08 -4.06 -7.40
CA ASN A 160 -13.96 -3.16 -7.18
C ASN A 160 -13.29 -2.78 -8.51
N LEU A 161 -13.35 -1.49 -8.87
CA LEU A 161 -12.58 -0.86 -9.94
C LEU A 161 -11.71 0.28 -9.38
N ALA A 162 -11.48 0.28 -8.06
CA ALA A 162 -10.66 1.24 -7.34
C ALA A 162 -9.28 0.66 -7.06
N THR A 163 -8.28 1.53 -6.92
CA THR A 163 -6.90 1.13 -6.61
C THR A 163 -6.20 2.21 -5.79
N GLY A 164 -5.40 1.81 -4.80
CA GLY A 164 -4.55 2.71 -4.01
C GLY A 164 -3.87 3.77 -4.86
N GLY A 165 -3.99 5.04 -4.46
CA GLY A 165 -3.37 6.16 -5.18
C GLY A 165 -4.06 6.64 -6.44
N TYR A 166 -5.18 6.03 -6.84
CA TYR A 166 -5.97 6.52 -7.96
C TYR A 166 -6.56 7.89 -7.67
N LYS A 167 -6.52 8.73 -8.69
CA LYS A 167 -7.12 10.06 -8.77
C LYS A 167 -7.54 10.32 -10.21
N GLN A 168 -8.46 11.26 -10.41
CA GLN A 168 -9.01 11.54 -11.72
C GLN A 168 -7.89 11.92 -12.70
N PRO A 169 -7.96 11.45 -13.95
CA PRO A 169 -9.07 10.75 -14.61
C PRO A 169 -8.95 9.20 -14.57
N GLN A 170 -8.14 8.62 -13.68
CA GLN A 170 -7.92 7.15 -13.67
C GLN A 170 -9.23 6.38 -13.43
N GLN A 171 -10.08 6.84 -12.50
CA GLN A 171 -11.40 6.27 -12.25
C GLN A 171 -12.28 6.29 -13.50
N LEU A 172 -12.36 7.46 -14.15
CA LEU A 172 -13.12 7.68 -15.39
C LEU A 172 -12.66 6.75 -16.51
N PHE A 173 -11.35 6.56 -16.68
CA PHE A 173 -10.80 5.69 -17.71
C PHE A 173 -11.02 4.22 -17.39
N PHE A 174 -10.94 3.83 -16.11
CA PHE A 174 -11.22 2.44 -15.73
C PHE A 174 -12.68 2.08 -15.99
N LEU A 175 -13.63 2.94 -15.63
CA LEU A 175 -15.06 2.66 -15.90
C LEU A 175 -15.30 2.36 -17.38
N GLN A 176 -14.76 3.18 -18.29
CA GLN A 176 -14.88 2.95 -19.73
C GLN A 176 -14.23 1.64 -20.16
N TYR A 177 -13.03 1.35 -19.66
CA TYR A 177 -12.34 0.10 -19.92
C TYR A 177 -13.16 -1.11 -19.45
N ALA A 178 -13.78 -1.05 -18.26
CA ALA A 178 -14.62 -2.10 -17.72
C ALA A 178 -15.90 -2.31 -18.57
N LEU A 179 -16.59 -1.24 -18.94
CA LEU A 179 -17.79 -1.32 -19.78
C LEU A 179 -17.46 -1.95 -21.15
N LEU A 180 -16.37 -1.51 -21.80
CA LEU A 180 -15.91 -2.09 -23.06
C LEU A 180 -15.46 -3.56 -22.93
N SER A 181 -14.95 -3.93 -21.77
CA SER A 181 -14.58 -5.32 -21.44
C SER A 181 -15.80 -6.19 -21.12
N GLY A 182 -17.01 -5.63 -21.14
CA GLY A 182 -18.26 -6.36 -20.95
C GLY A 182 -18.64 -6.58 -19.49
N PHE A 183 -18.17 -5.76 -18.57
CA PHE A 183 -18.70 -5.77 -17.20
C PHE A 183 -20.15 -5.30 -17.18
N GLU A 184 -20.95 -5.89 -16.31
CA GLU A 184 -22.36 -5.54 -16.11
C GLU A 184 -22.59 -4.95 -14.72
N PHE A 185 -23.21 -3.78 -14.70
CA PHE A 185 -23.52 -3.02 -13.49
C PHE A 185 -24.97 -2.53 -13.53
N ASP A 186 -25.52 -2.25 -12.36
CA ASP A 186 -26.76 -1.47 -12.19
C ASP A 186 -26.44 -0.03 -11.77
N ALA A 187 -25.33 0.16 -11.03
CA ALA A 187 -24.90 1.47 -10.54
C ALA A 187 -23.38 1.62 -10.48
N VAL A 188 -22.94 2.87 -10.41
CA VAL A 188 -21.56 3.29 -10.17
C VAL A 188 -21.51 4.12 -8.90
N LEU A 189 -20.66 3.72 -7.97
CA LEU A 189 -20.37 4.37 -6.71
C LEU A 189 -18.94 4.91 -6.73
N ASN A 190 -18.78 6.21 -6.90
CA ASN A 190 -17.47 6.86 -6.86
C ASN A 190 -17.20 7.43 -5.45
N ILE A 191 -16.17 6.94 -4.78
CA ILE A 191 -15.74 7.39 -3.44
C ILE A 191 -14.35 7.99 -3.60
N ASP A 192 -14.25 9.31 -3.53
CA ASP A 192 -13.01 10.02 -3.87
C ASP A 192 -12.86 11.36 -3.14
N GLY A 193 -11.94 12.21 -3.61
CA GLY A 193 -11.72 13.57 -3.10
C GLY A 193 -10.33 13.77 -2.50
N PHE A 194 -9.91 12.92 -1.54
CA PHE A 194 -8.58 13.06 -0.92
C PHE A 194 -7.46 12.92 -1.96
N ASN A 195 -7.44 11.82 -2.72
CA ASN A 195 -6.39 11.60 -3.72
C ASN A 195 -6.44 12.66 -4.83
N ASP A 196 -7.64 13.05 -5.25
CA ASP A 196 -7.87 14.03 -6.32
C ASP A 196 -7.40 15.43 -5.97
N LEU A 197 -7.50 15.79 -4.69
CA LEU A 197 -7.00 17.06 -4.17
C LEU A 197 -5.50 16.97 -3.84
N VAL A 198 -5.12 16.02 -2.98
CA VAL A 198 -3.79 15.94 -2.39
C VAL A 198 -2.77 15.44 -3.40
N LEU A 199 -3.00 14.28 -4.01
CA LEU A 199 -2.00 13.68 -4.92
C LEU A 199 -1.90 14.45 -6.24
N ALA A 200 -2.98 15.07 -6.72
CA ALA A 200 -2.90 15.94 -7.89
C ALA A 200 -2.16 17.26 -7.57
N SER A 201 -2.30 17.79 -6.34
CA SER A 201 -1.53 18.96 -5.91
C SER A 201 -0.04 18.62 -5.74
N VAL A 202 0.28 17.45 -5.18
CA VAL A 202 1.67 16.96 -5.10
C VAL A 202 2.27 16.80 -6.51
N ASN A 203 1.49 16.32 -7.48
CA ASN A 203 1.95 16.28 -8.87
C ASN A 203 2.34 17.69 -9.35
N LEU A 204 1.49 18.71 -9.12
CA LEU A 204 1.79 20.09 -9.50
C LEU A 204 3.06 20.61 -8.83
N ASP A 205 3.22 20.38 -7.52
CA ASP A 205 4.40 20.80 -6.75
C ASP A 205 5.70 20.17 -7.29
N GLN A 206 5.60 18.97 -7.86
CA GLN A 206 6.72 18.21 -8.44
C GLN A 206 6.90 18.43 -9.95
N GLY A 207 6.10 19.30 -10.58
CA GLY A 207 6.13 19.54 -12.02
C GLY A 207 5.64 18.35 -12.85
N VAL A 208 4.77 17.51 -12.28
CA VAL A 208 3.98 16.48 -12.96
C VAL A 208 2.61 17.05 -13.28
N HIS A 209 2.10 16.79 -14.48
CA HIS A 209 0.78 17.25 -14.87
C HIS A 209 -0.31 16.67 -13.91
N PRO A 210 -1.28 17.47 -13.44
CA PRO A 210 -2.23 17.04 -12.41
C PRO A 210 -3.20 15.95 -12.85
N VAL A 211 -3.38 15.72 -14.16
CA VAL A 211 -4.18 14.60 -14.71
C VAL A 211 -3.37 13.30 -14.91
N PHE A 212 -2.04 13.35 -14.83
CA PHE A 212 -1.21 12.14 -14.92
C PHE A 212 -1.28 11.36 -13.60
N PRO A 213 -0.98 10.04 -13.58
CA PRO A 213 -1.01 9.27 -12.35
C PRO A 213 -0.17 9.91 -11.22
N SER A 214 -0.48 9.56 -9.97
CA SER A 214 0.27 10.06 -8.81
C SER A 214 1.76 9.74 -8.93
N ALA A 215 2.61 10.77 -8.85
CA ALA A 215 4.06 10.61 -8.88
C ALA A 215 4.58 9.70 -7.76
N GLY A 216 3.93 9.71 -6.59
CA GLY A 216 4.20 8.79 -5.49
C GLY A 216 4.01 7.31 -5.84
N HIS A 217 3.09 7.00 -6.76
CA HIS A 217 2.75 5.62 -7.14
C HIS A 217 3.53 5.14 -8.37
N ILE A 218 3.74 6.01 -9.37
CA ILE A 218 4.41 5.63 -10.62
C ILE A 218 5.90 5.98 -10.64
N GLY A 219 6.42 6.76 -9.68
CA GLY A 219 7.80 7.23 -9.65
C GLY A 219 8.82 6.11 -9.82
N LEU A 220 8.75 5.09 -8.97
CA LEU A 220 9.66 3.96 -9.03
C LEU A 220 9.54 3.19 -10.35
N MET A 221 8.32 2.87 -10.79
CA MET A 221 8.13 2.13 -12.04
C MET A 221 8.65 2.93 -13.25
N SER A 222 8.47 4.26 -13.24
CA SER A 222 8.96 5.14 -14.31
C SER A 222 10.48 5.08 -14.45
N LYS A 223 11.21 4.96 -13.33
CA LYS A 223 12.68 4.82 -13.33
C LYS A 223 13.14 3.49 -13.92
N MET A 224 12.36 2.44 -13.72
CA MET A 224 12.68 1.09 -14.21
C MET A 224 12.37 0.91 -15.70
N GLN A 225 11.52 1.76 -16.29
CA GLN A 225 11.08 1.67 -17.68
C GLN A 225 11.72 2.72 -18.61
N MET A 226 12.82 3.34 -18.19
CA MET A 226 13.51 4.33 -19.01
C MET A 226 14.14 3.69 -20.26
N ASP A 227 13.78 4.21 -21.45
CA ASP A 227 14.29 3.73 -22.74
C ASP A 227 15.83 3.78 -22.86
N ASN A 228 16.47 4.72 -22.15
CA ASN A 228 17.91 4.93 -22.17
C ASN A 228 18.66 4.13 -21.07
N GLY A 229 18.00 3.16 -20.45
CA GLY A 229 18.54 2.42 -19.31
C GLY A 229 18.36 3.15 -17.97
N LEU A 230 18.84 2.51 -16.91
CA LEU A 230 18.70 3.01 -15.54
C LEU A 230 19.59 4.24 -15.29
N ASP A 231 19.04 5.26 -14.65
CA ASP A 231 19.83 6.40 -14.20
C ASP A 231 20.84 6.01 -13.10
N ARG A 232 21.84 6.86 -12.87
CA ARG A 232 22.93 6.59 -11.91
C ARG A 232 22.43 6.33 -10.48
N GLN A 233 21.38 7.02 -10.03
CA GLN A 233 20.82 6.83 -8.68
C GLN A 233 20.14 5.46 -8.60
N SER A 234 19.34 5.11 -9.61
CA SER A 234 18.71 3.78 -9.72
C SER A 234 19.75 2.65 -9.72
N ILE A 235 20.86 2.79 -10.46
CA ILE A 235 21.97 1.82 -10.44
C ILE A 235 22.59 1.73 -9.04
N LYS A 236 22.85 2.86 -8.38
CA LYS A 236 23.44 2.89 -7.04
C LYS A 236 22.52 2.23 -6.01
N PHE A 237 21.22 2.50 -6.09
CA PHE A 237 20.23 1.84 -5.24
C PHE A 237 20.27 0.33 -5.44
N LEU A 238 20.12 -0.15 -6.67
CA LEU A 238 20.06 -1.59 -6.96
C LEU A 238 21.36 -2.28 -6.53
N SER A 239 22.51 -1.65 -6.79
CA SER A 239 23.81 -2.16 -6.34
C SER A 239 23.88 -2.31 -4.81
N ASN A 240 23.45 -1.30 -4.06
CA ASN A 240 23.42 -1.36 -2.59
C ASN A 240 22.42 -2.40 -2.08
N TYR A 241 21.25 -2.48 -2.70
CA TYR A 241 20.21 -3.43 -2.36
C TYR A 241 20.69 -4.87 -2.54
N TYR A 242 21.18 -5.22 -3.72
CA TYR A 242 21.68 -6.57 -4.02
C TYR A 242 22.93 -6.91 -3.19
N LYS A 243 23.83 -5.96 -2.95
CA LYS A 243 24.99 -6.17 -2.06
C LYS A 243 24.57 -6.56 -0.64
N LEU A 244 23.50 -5.97 -0.11
CA LEU A 244 22.98 -6.34 1.22
C LEU A 244 22.39 -7.75 1.20
N LEU A 245 21.63 -8.11 0.16
CA LEU A 245 21.10 -9.46 -0.01
C LEU A 245 22.22 -10.51 -0.10
N ASP A 246 23.24 -10.26 -0.94
CA ASP A 246 24.41 -11.14 -1.07
C ASP A 246 25.17 -11.29 0.24
N THR A 247 25.38 -10.18 0.95
CA THR A 247 26.07 -10.20 2.25
C THR A 247 25.29 -11.03 3.28
N GLN A 248 23.96 -10.88 3.29
CA GLN A 248 23.09 -11.64 4.18
C GLN A 248 23.07 -13.13 3.82
N LEU A 249 22.98 -13.46 2.53
CA LEU A 249 23.04 -14.84 2.05
C LEU A 249 24.37 -15.48 2.43
N ALA A 250 25.50 -14.80 2.20
CA ALA A 250 26.83 -15.29 2.57
C ALA A 250 26.96 -15.55 4.07
N LEU A 251 26.46 -14.65 4.91
CA LEU A 251 26.46 -14.80 6.37
C LEU A 251 25.65 -16.02 6.82
N LEU A 252 24.39 -16.14 6.36
CA LEU A 252 23.51 -17.22 6.77
C LEU A 252 23.99 -18.56 6.23
N SER A 253 24.45 -18.62 4.99
CA SER A 253 25.03 -19.82 4.39
C SER A 253 26.34 -20.24 5.07
N PHE A 254 27.13 -19.30 5.58
CA PHE A 254 28.30 -19.61 6.41
C PHE A 254 27.89 -20.25 7.74
N ILE A 255 26.93 -19.64 8.46
CA ILE A 255 26.43 -20.15 9.74
C ILE A 255 25.78 -21.52 9.57
N GLN A 256 25.11 -21.78 8.46
CA GLN A 256 24.43 -23.05 8.20
C GLN A 256 25.40 -24.25 8.05
N LYS A 257 26.68 -24.02 7.79
CA LYS A 257 27.69 -25.09 7.64
C LYS A 257 28.03 -25.72 9.00
N SER A 258 28.34 -27.01 9.00
CA SER A 258 28.91 -27.69 10.17
C SER A 258 30.38 -27.29 10.37
N PRO A 259 30.87 -27.05 11.61
CA PRO A 259 30.14 -27.15 12.88
C PRO A 259 29.43 -25.85 13.31
N PHE A 260 29.55 -24.77 12.53
CA PHE A 260 29.08 -23.41 12.88
C PHE A 260 27.59 -23.33 13.22
N LYS A 261 26.74 -24.16 12.59
CA LYS A 261 25.31 -24.19 12.88
C LYS A 261 24.96 -24.56 14.33
N TYR A 262 25.89 -25.22 15.03
CA TYR A 262 25.76 -25.60 16.43
C TYR A 262 26.32 -24.56 17.41
N SER A 263 26.87 -23.43 16.93
CA SER A 263 27.26 -22.31 17.78
C SER A 263 26.05 -21.43 18.08
N VAL A 264 25.65 -21.34 19.35
CA VAL A 264 24.61 -20.43 19.84
C VAL A 264 25.01 -18.99 19.59
N PHE A 265 26.29 -18.66 19.77
CA PHE A 265 26.82 -17.33 19.46
C PHE A 265 26.61 -16.95 17.99
N LEU A 266 26.97 -17.83 17.04
CA LEU A 266 26.81 -17.54 15.62
C LEU A 266 25.33 -17.46 15.21
N ASN A 267 24.46 -18.26 15.81
CA ASN A 267 23.01 -18.14 15.58
C ASN A 267 22.48 -16.79 16.08
N LEU A 268 22.88 -16.35 17.28
CA LEU A 268 22.49 -15.05 17.82
C LEU A 268 23.02 -13.89 16.96
N ALA A 269 24.30 -13.93 16.59
CA ALA A 269 24.91 -12.91 15.74
C ALA A 269 24.22 -12.86 14.36
N GLY A 270 23.93 -14.02 13.77
CA GLY A 270 23.19 -14.13 12.51
C GLY A 270 21.82 -13.48 12.58
N GLU A 271 21.05 -13.74 13.64
CA GLU A 271 19.72 -13.15 13.83
C GLU A 271 19.77 -11.63 13.98
N LEU A 272 20.67 -11.12 14.82
CA LEU A 272 20.80 -9.67 15.03
C LEU A 272 21.27 -8.93 13.77
N LEU A 273 22.23 -9.50 13.04
CA LEU A 273 22.72 -8.95 11.78
C LEU A 273 21.65 -9.03 10.68
N SER A 274 20.89 -10.12 10.60
CA SER A 274 19.75 -10.25 9.68
C SER A 274 18.68 -9.19 9.96
N ARG A 275 18.32 -8.96 11.23
CA ARG A 275 17.39 -7.88 11.61
C ARG A 275 17.91 -6.51 11.21
N GLN A 276 19.19 -6.24 11.48
CA GLN A 276 19.82 -4.97 11.09
C GLN A 276 19.84 -4.78 9.56
N HIS A 277 20.16 -5.83 8.80
CA HIS A 277 20.10 -5.80 7.34
C HIS A 277 18.68 -5.59 6.84
N GLY A 278 17.68 -6.23 7.45
CA GLY A 278 16.26 -6.02 7.15
C GLY A 278 15.85 -4.55 7.31
N VAL A 279 16.25 -3.90 8.41
CA VAL A 279 16.01 -2.47 8.62
C VAL A 279 16.70 -1.63 7.54
N LYS A 280 17.96 -1.90 7.22
CA LYS A 280 18.70 -1.18 6.16
C LYS A 280 18.04 -1.33 4.79
N ILE A 281 17.60 -2.54 4.45
CA ILE A 281 16.88 -2.83 3.20
C ILE A 281 15.58 -2.05 3.14
N ASN A 282 14.81 -2.04 4.22
CA ASN A 282 13.54 -1.32 4.27
C ASN A 282 13.74 0.19 4.15
N ASN A 283 14.74 0.76 4.84
CA ASN A 283 15.08 2.18 4.73
C ASN A 283 15.53 2.53 3.31
N LEU A 284 16.41 1.72 2.70
CA LEU A 284 16.81 1.92 1.31
C LEU A 284 15.61 1.95 0.37
N LYS A 285 14.69 0.98 0.48
CA LYS A 285 13.48 0.91 -0.35
C LYS A 285 12.59 2.13 -0.16
N PHE A 286 12.42 2.58 1.09
CA PHE A 286 11.66 3.78 1.41
C PHE A 286 12.30 5.02 0.78
N ASP A 287 13.60 5.24 1.01
CA ASP A 287 14.34 6.38 0.47
C ASP A 287 14.26 6.44 -1.05
N TRP A 288 14.41 5.29 -1.73
CA TRP A 288 14.31 5.23 -3.19
C TRP A 288 12.89 5.51 -3.68
N THR A 289 11.87 5.06 -2.96
CA THR A 289 10.47 5.36 -3.32
C THR A 289 10.20 6.86 -3.25
N VAL A 290 10.65 7.52 -2.17
CA VAL A 290 10.52 8.98 -2.01
C VAL A 290 11.30 9.71 -3.10
N GLU A 291 12.57 9.36 -3.32
CA GLU A 291 13.40 9.97 -4.35
C GLU A 291 12.83 9.77 -5.77
N ALA A 292 12.38 8.57 -6.09
CA ALA A 292 11.81 8.26 -7.40
C ALA A 292 10.49 8.99 -7.64
N SER A 293 9.69 9.25 -6.60
CA SER A 293 8.48 10.08 -6.72
C SER A 293 8.81 11.52 -7.12
N GLN A 294 9.85 12.11 -6.51
CA GLN A 294 10.27 13.49 -6.79
C GLN A 294 11.04 13.63 -8.11
N THR A 295 11.69 12.55 -8.55
CA THR A 295 12.56 12.54 -9.73
C THR A 295 12.00 11.71 -10.88
N ILE A 296 10.68 11.50 -10.91
CA ILE A 296 9.96 10.75 -11.96
C ILE A 296 10.50 11.03 -13.36
N ALA A 297 10.63 9.99 -14.18
CA ALA A 297 11.16 10.09 -15.53
C ALA A 297 10.34 11.08 -16.39
N LYS A 298 11.02 11.82 -17.26
CA LYS A 298 10.46 13.00 -17.95
C LYS A 298 9.24 12.64 -18.81
N GLU A 299 9.29 11.47 -19.42
CA GLU A 299 8.28 10.91 -20.32
C GLU A 299 6.96 10.64 -19.57
N TYR A 300 7.02 10.45 -18.26
CA TYR A 300 5.89 10.16 -17.39
C TYR A 300 5.34 11.40 -16.66
N ARG A 301 5.91 12.59 -16.89
CA ARG A 301 5.43 13.86 -16.28
C ARG A 301 4.25 14.47 -17.01
N GLY A 302 4.02 14.06 -18.26
CA GLY A 302 3.06 14.69 -19.14
C GLY A 302 3.52 16.03 -19.71
N PRO A 303 2.68 16.70 -20.52
CA PRO A 303 3.00 18.01 -21.06
C PRO A 303 3.20 19.03 -19.93
N ARG A 304 4.07 20.01 -20.17
CA ARG A 304 4.35 21.06 -19.18
C ARG A 304 3.05 21.79 -18.84
N TYR A 305 2.64 21.72 -17.59
CA TYR A 305 1.53 22.50 -17.07
C TYR A 305 2.07 23.83 -16.54
N ILE A 306 1.67 24.94 -17.15
CA ILE A 306 2.00 26.29 -16.68
C ILE A 306 0.70 26.88 -16.15
N ASN A 307 0.65 27.20 -14.86
CA ASN A 307 -0.52 27.84 -14.28
C ASN A 307 -0.12 28.89 -13.25
N SER A 308 -0.91 29.97 -13.19
CA SER A 308 -0.82 31.07 -12.23
C SER A 308 -1.83 30.93 -11.09
N ASN A 309 -2.74 29.97 -11.16
CA ASN A 309 -3.83 29.79 -10.20
C ASN A 309 -3.43 28.87 -9.03
N ASP A 310 -4.23 28.90 -7.96
CA ASP A 310 -4.11 28.02 -6.80
C ASP A 310 -4.23 26.54 -7.20
N ASN A 311 -3.27 25.71 -6.77
CA ASN A 311 -3.25 24.27 -7.00
C ASN A 311 -4.54 23.59 -6.52
N LEU A 312 -5.14 24.07 -5.42
CA LEU A 312 -6.37 23.48 -4.87
C LEU A 312 -7.58 23.74 -5.78
N ASP A 313 -7.69 24.93 -6.37
CA ASP A 313 -8.77 25.23 -7.33
C ASP A 313 -8.63 24.38 -8.59
N ILE A 314 -7.41 24.31 -9.15
CA ILE A 314 -7.09 23.51 -10.35
C ILE A 314 -7.47 22.04 -10.16
N THR A 315 -7.05 21.45 -9.04
CA THR A 315 -7.27 20.03 -8.75
C THR A 315 -8.74 19.74 -8.47
N SER A 316 -9.44 20.65 -7.78
CA SER A 316 -10.89 20.54 -7.58
C SER A 316 -11.70 20.73 -8.88
N ASP A 317 -11.23 21.52 -9.83
CA ASP A 317 -11.83 21.66 -11.18
C ASP A 317 -11.67 20.39 -12.01
N ILE A 318 -10.48 19.78 -11.99
CA ILE A 318 -10.24 18.48 -12.66
C ILE A 318 -11.17 17.42 -12.09
N TRP A 319 -11.28 17.38 -10.76
CA TRP A 319 -12.19 16.47 -10.06
C TRP A 319 -13.64 16.71 -10.48
N GLN A 320 -14.12 17.95 -10.49
CA GLN A 320 -15.49 18.28 -10.91
C GLN A 320 -15.75 17.86 -12.37
N HIS A 321 -14.87 18.22 -13.31
CA HIS A 321 -15.04 17.88 -14.72
C HIS A 321 -15.02 16.37 -14.98
N ALA A 322 -14.11 15.63 -14.35
CA ALA A 322 -14.06 14.18 -14.48
C ALA A 322 -15.32 13.50 -13.90
N SER A 323 -15.90 14.07 -12.85
CA SER A 323 -17.15 13.59 -12.24
C SER A 323 -18.35 13.82 -13.16
N GLU A 324 -18.40 14.96 -13.84
CA GLU A 324 -19.40 15.27 -14.87
C GLU A 324 -19.29 14.33 -16.09
N MET A 325 -18.07 14.02 -16.52
CA MET A 325 -17.83 13.04 -17.59
C MET A 325 -18.23 11.63 -17.17
N THR A 326 -17.92 11.23 -15.93
CA THR A 326 -18.33 9.94 -15.38
C THR A 326 -19.85 9.83 -15.35
N PHE A 327 -20.55 10.87 -14.87
CA PHE A 327 -22.01 10.94 -14.90
C PHE A 327 -22.58 10.80 -16.32
N ALA A 328 -22.00 11.49 -17.30
CA ALA A 328 -22.44 11.41 -18.68
C ALA A 328 -22.33 9.98 -19.25
N ILE A 329 -21.23 9.27 -18.93
CA ILE A 329 -21.04 7.86 -19.31
C ILE A 329 -22.06 6.97 -18.62
N CYS A 330 -22.27 7.12 -17.31
CA CYS A 330 -23.26 6.35 -16.57
C CYS A 330 -24.67 6.52 -17.19
N LYS A 331 -25.07 7.77 -17.43
CA LYS A 331 -26.37 8.09 -18.06
C LYS A 331 -26.51 7.47 -19.46
N ALA A 332 -25.44 7.47 -20.25
CA ALA A 332 -25.46 6.87 -21.59
C ALA A 332 -25.54 5.33 -21.57
N ASN A 333 -25.28 4.69 -20.43
CA ASN A 333 -25.32 3.25 -20.25
C ASN A 333 -26.44 2.81 -19.28
N ASP A 334 -27.41 3.70 -19.00
CA ASP A 334 -28.52 3.45 -18.07
C ASP A 334 -28.05 3.00 -16.67
N LEU A 335 -26.96 3.57 -16.18
CA LEU A 335 -26.40 3.31 -14.85
C LEU A 335 -26.70 4.46 -13.90
N ASP A 336 -27.11 4.13 -12.68
CA ASP A 336 -27.17 5.12 -11.60
C ASP A 336 -25.75 5.56 -11.22
N TYR A 337 -25.55 6.86 -11.00
CA TYR A 337 -24.27 7.41 -10.55
C TYR A 337 -24.40 8.07 -9.19
N ILE A 338 -23.70 7.49 -8.20
CA ILE A 338 -23.56 8.04 -6.85
C ILE A 338 -22.14 8.51 -6.67
N HIS A 339 -21.97 9.75 -6.20
CA HIS A 339 -20.67 10.34 -5.95
C HIS A 339 -20.55 10.76 -4.49
N ILE A 340 -19.52 10.27 -3.80
CA ILE A 340 -19.28 10.51 -2.38
C ILE A 340 -17.93 11.18 -2.20
N LEU A 341 -17.94 12.37 -1.61
CA LEU A 341 -16.73 12.96 -1.05
C LEU A 341 -16.39 12.24 0.26
N GLN A 342 -15.28 11.51 0.28
CA GLN A 342 -14.93 10.67 1.43
C GLN A 342 -14.63 11.49 2.71
N PRO A 343 -14.85 10.90 3.91
CA PRO A 343 -14.40 11.49 5.17
C PRO A 343 -12.87 11.66 5.21
N ASN A 344 -12.39 12.68 5.93
CA ASN A 344 -10.97 12.81 6.25
C ASN A 344 -10.75 13.49 7.60
N GLN A 345 -9.82 12.94 8.39
CA GLN A 345 -9.47 13.37 9.76
C GLN A 345 -8.96 14.80 9.90
N TYR A 346 -8.41 15.38 8.83
CA TYR A 346 -7.90 16.75 8.86
C TYR A 346 -8.97 17.80 8.53
N VAL A 347 -10.19 17.38 8.15
CA VAL A 347 -11.32 18.31 8.01
C VAL A 347 -11.69 18.81 9.40
N LYS A 348 -11.74 20.14 9.56
CA LYS A 348 -12.02 20.79 10.84
C LYS A 348 -13.36 20.31 11.40
N ASP A 349 -13.35 19.95 12.70
CA ASP A 349 -14.52 19.51 13.47
C ASP A 349 -15.23 18.26 12.89
N SER A 350 -14.57 17.51 11.99
CA SER A 350 -15.15 16.33 11.33
C SER A 350 -15.33 15.13 12.25
N LYS A 351 -14.60 15.09 13.37
CA LYS A 351 -14.66 14.03 14.36
C LYS A 351 -14.06 14.46 15.71
N PRO A 352 -14.71 14.15 16.85
CA PRO A 352 -14.11 14.26 18.17
C PRO A 352 -13.18 13.07 18.43
N MET A 353 -11.87 13.28 18.29
CA MET A 353 -10.87 12.23 18.50
C MET A 353 -10.35 12.21 19.94
N SER A 354 -10.20 11.01 20.50
CA SER A 354 -9.41 10.79 21.72
C SER A 354 -7.92 11.04 21.46
N GLU A 355 -7.13 11.22 22.52
CA GLU A 355 -5.67 11.36 22.38
C GLU A 355 -5.03 10.12 21.72
N GLU A 356 -5.50 8.92 22.07
CA GLU A 356 -5.07 7.65 21.45
C GLU A 356 -5.33 7.65 19.93
N GLU A 357 -6.48 8.14 19.48
CA GLU A 357 -6.77 8.21 18.05
C GLU A 357 -5.92 9.28 17.36
N LYS A 358 -5.69 10.43 18.00
CA LYS A 358 -4.84 11.50 17.43
C LYS A 358 -3.40 11.04 17.21
N GLU A 359 -2.84 10.24 18.13
CA GLU A 359 -1.48 9.68 17.97
C GLU A 359 -1.33 8.83 16.71
N ILE A 360 -2.42 8.23 16.22
CA ILE A 360 -2.43 7.37 15.03
C ILE A 360 -2.87 8.15 13.79
N ALA A 361 -3.86 9.03 13.94
CA ALA A 361 -4.60 9.64 12.85
C ALA A 361 -4.13 11.05 12.47
N ILE A 362 -3.34 11.73 13.32
CA ILE A 362 -2.96 13.12 13.08
C ILE A 362 -1.45 13.28 13.17
N THR A 363 -0.85 13.61 12.04
CA THR A 363 0.50 14.19 11.99
C THR A 363 0.36 15.70 11.83
N PRO A 364 0.69 16.52 12.86
CA PRO A 364 0.42 17.97 12.86
C PRO A 364 0.96 18.71 11.64
N ASP A 365 2.22 18.45 11.29
CA ASP A 365 2.94 19.09 10.19
C ASP A 365 2.86 18.29 8.88
N SER A 366 1.84 17.45 8.72
CA SER A 366 1.62 16.68 7.50
C SER A 366 1.29 17.61 6.32
N GLU A 367 2.08 17.54 5.25
CA GLU A 367 1.79 18.24 3.99
C GLU A 367 0.43 17.82 3.42
N TRP A 368 0.10 16.53 3.53
CA TRP A 368 -1.22 16.02 3.11
C TRP A 368 -2.33 16.57 4.00
N GLY A 369 -2.10 16.61 5.31
CA GLY A 369 -3.05 17.19 6.26
C GLY A 369 -3.32 18.67 6.00
N GLU A 370 -2.29 19.44 5.64
CA GLU A 370 -2.44 20.86 5.31
C GLU A 370 -3.26 21.07 4.03
N LYS A 371 -2.97 20.29 2.97
CA LYS A 371 -3.75 20.33 1.73
C LYS A 371 -5.21 19.96 1.97
N VAL A 372 -5.51 19.03 2.87
CA VAL A 372 -6.90 18.70 3.27
C VAL A 372 -7.55 19.88 4.00
N ARG A 373 -6.89 20.43 5.02
CA ARG A 373 -7.40 21.56 5.83
C ARG A 373 -7.82 22.74 4.96
N GLN A 374 -7.01 23.04 3.94
CA GLN A 374 -7.25 24.16 3.03
C GLN A 374 -8.21 23.80 1.89
N GLY A 375 -8.10 22.59 1.33
CA GLY A 375 -8.71 22.26 0.03
C GLY A 375 -10.06 21.55 0.08
N TYR A 376 -10.47 20.95 1.19
CA TYR A 376 -11.77 20.24 1.23
C TYR A 376 -12.96 21.18 1.03
N SER A 377 -12.85 22.45 1.42
CA SER A 377 -13.88 23.46 1.17
C SER A 377 -14.13 23.68 -0.33
N TYR A 378 -13.09 23.56 -1.17
CA TYR A 378 -13.23 23.59 -2.62
C TYR A 378 -14.02 22.38 -3.11
N LEU A 379 -13.68 21.17 -2.67
CA LEU A 379 -14.40 19.95 -3.06
C LEU A 379 -15.88 19.98 -2.66
N ILE A 380 -16.19 20.48 -1.45
CA ILE A 380 -17.57 20.65 -0.99
C ILE A 380 -18.32 21.65 -1.88
N SER A 381 -17.68 22.77 -2.23
CA SER A 381 -18.25 23.77 -3.14
C SER A 381 -18.51 23.22 -4.54
N LYS A 382 -17.51 22.57 -5.15
CA LYS A 382 -17.61 21.93 -6.47
C LYS A 382 -18.65 20.79 -6.45
N GLY A 383 -18.73 20.02 -5.37
CA GLY A 383 -19.76 19.01 -5.14
C GLY A 383 -21.18 19.60 -5.06
N GLY A 384 -21.32 20.79 -4.47
CA GLY A 384 -22.55 21.59 -4.56
C GLY A 384 -22.94 21.95 -6.00
N ASN A 385 -21.97 22.21 -6.87
CA ASN A 385 -22.21 22.42 -8.30
C ASN A 385 -22.61 21.14 -9.02
N LEU A 386 -22.00 19.99 -8.69
CA LEU A 386 -22.41 18.68 -9.21
C LEU A 386 -23.88 18.39 -8.88
N LYS A 387 -24.31 18.64 -7.63
CA LYS A 387 -25.74 18.53 -7.24
C LYS A 387 -26.66 19.38 -8.10
N LYS A 388 -26.30 20.65 -8.35
CA LYS A 388 -27.09 21.55 -9.20
C LYS A 388 -27.19 21.06 -10.65
N LYS A 389 -26.22 20.27 -11.11
CA LYS A 389 -26.23 19.60 -12.43
C LYS A 389 -26.97 18.25 -12.44
N GLY A 390 -27.62 17.88 -11.34
CA GLY A 390 -28.41 16.65 -11.24
C GLY A 390 -27.61 15.40 -10.89
N ILE A 391 -26.34 15.56 -10.48
CA ILE A 391 -25.52 14.42 -10.01
C ILE A 391 -25.88 14.12 -8.55
N SER A 392 -26.11 12.85 -8.24
CA SER A 392 -26.37 12.35 -6.89
C SER A 392 -25.08 12.37 -6.05
N PHE A 393 -24.66 13.57 -5.67
CA PHE A 393 -23.49 13.82 -4.85
C PHE A 393 -23.83 13.84 -3.35
N TYR A 394 -22.98 13.25 -2.52
CA TYR A 394 -23.13 13.22 -1.07
C TYR A 394 -21.81 13.60 -0.40
N ASP A 395 -21.87 14.60 0.48
CA ASP A 395 -20.72 15.02 1.26
C ASP A 395 -20.63 14.17 2.53
N PHE A 396 -19.63 13.30 2.61
CA PHE A 396 -19.38 12.48 3.79
C PHE A 396 -18.28 13.04 4.68
N SER A 397 -17.78 14.26 4.44
CA SER A 397 -16.70 14.87 5.22
C SER A 397 -16.99 14.91 6.73
N MET A 398 -18.26 15.02 7.13
CA MET A 398 -18.69 15.18 8.52
C MET A 398 -19.42 13.97 9.12
N ILE A 399 -19.43 12.79 8.47
CA ILE A 399 -20.24 11.64 8.95
C ILE A 399 -19.77 11.08 10.31
N PHE A 400 -18.56 11.42 10.74
CA PHE A 400 -18.00 11.00 12.03
C PHE A 400 -18.06 12.08 13.12
N GLN A 401 -18.73 13.21 12.86
CA GLN A 401 -18.74 14.38 13.76
C GLN A 401 -19.29 14.08 15.15
N ASN A 402 -20.12 13.04 15.29
CA ASN A 402 -20.71 12.62 16.57
C ASN A 402 -20.26 11.22 17.00
N ASP A 403 -19.15 10.71 16.47
CA ASP A 403 -18.61 9.39 16.79
C ASP A 403 -17.31 9.55 17.59
N GLU A 404 -17.32 9.12 18.86
CA GLU A 404 -16.15 9.18 19.75
C GLU A 404 -15.27 7.92 19.71
N ARG A 405 -15.68 6.88 18.96
CA ARG A 405 -14.91 5.63 18.87
C ARG A 405 -13.66 5.87 18.03
N VAL A 406 -12.58 5.13 18.31
CA VAL A 406 -11.41 5.08 17.41
C VAL A 406 -11.83 4.45 16.07
N LEU A 407 -11.75 5.22 14.98
CA LEU A 407 -12.15 4.80 13.63
C LEU A 407 -11.00 4.84 12.63
N TYR A 408 -10.10 5.81 12.71
CA TYR A 408 -8.96 5.94 11.80
C TYR A 408 -7.83 4.97 12.18
N VAL A 409 -7.01 4.58 11.20
CA VAL A 409 -5.88 3.64 11.40
C VAL A 409 -4.53 4.16 10.92
N ASP A 410 -4.50 5.33 10.30
CA ASP A 410 -3.29 6.01 9.86
C ASP A 410 -3.52 7.51 9.73
N ASP A 411 -2.43 8.23 9.50
CA ASP A 411 -2.39 9.68 9.33
C ASP A 411 -2.69 10.13 7.88
N CYS A 412 -3.17 9.22 7.03
CA CYS A 412 -3.55 9.49 5.64
C CYS A 412 -5.07 9.68 5.48
N CYS A 413 -5.84 8.59 5.56
CA CYS A 413 -7.31 8.62 5.40
C CYS A 413 -8.04 7.31 5.69
N HIS A 414 -7.38 6.23 6.13
CA HIS A 414 -8.02 4.91 6.17
C HIS A 414 -8.76 4.64 7.49
N PHE A 415 -9.80 3.82 7.40
CA PHE A 415 -10.62 3.43 8.54
C PHE A 415 -10.43 1.97 8.95
N ASN A 416 -10.62 1.68 10.23
CA ASN A 416 -10.78 0.31 10.72
C ASN A 416 -12.14 -0.28 10.30
N LYS A 417 -12.42 -1.50 10.77
CA LYS A 417 -13.68 -2.21 10.50
C LYS A 417 -14.92 -1.45 10.98
N LYS A 418 -14.83 -0.69 12.07
CA LYS A 418 -15.96 0.09 12.62
C LYS A 418 -16.23 1.31 11.74
N GLY A 419 -15.20 2.03 11.29
CA GLY A 419 -15.37 3.18 10.41
C GLY A 419 -15.92 2.79 9.03
N ASN A 420 -15.39 1.72 8.43
CA ASN A 420 -15.93 1.16 7.19
C ASN A 420 -17.40 0.72 7.32
N LYS A 421 -17.79 0.19 8.50
CA LYS A 421 -19.19 -0.14 8.77
C LYS A 421 -20.08 1.10 8.76
N VAL A 422 -19.69 2.19 9.42
CA VAL A 422 -20.47 3.45 9.44
C VAL A 422 -20.64 4.01 8.03
N VAL A 423 -19.57 4.04 7.23
CA VAL A 423 -19.62 4.47 5.82
C VAL A 423 -20.59 3.58 5.01
N ALA A 424 -20.50 2.26 5.17
CA ALA A 424 -21.36 1.30 4.47
C ALA A 424 -22.84 1.47 4.82
N GLU A 425 -23.17 1.75 6.08
CA GLU A 425 -24.56 1.96 6.52
C GLU A 425 -25.14 3.26 5.92
N HIS A 426 -24.34 4.32 5.77
CA HIS A 426 -24.78 5.54 5.09
C HIS A 426 -24.97 5.32 3.58
N ILE A 427 -24.08 4.58 2.93
CA ILE A 427 -24.21 4.20 1.52
C ILE A 427 -25.44 3.31 1.31
N ALA A 428 -25.70 2.38 2.23
CA ALA A 428 -26.87 1.51 2.16
C ALA A 428 -28.17 2.32 2.14
N LYS A 429 -28.29 3.38 2.95
CA LYS A 429 -29.46 4.27 2.93
C LYS A 429 -29.69 4.92 1.56
N ILE A 430 -28.61 5.27 0.85
CA ILE A 430 -28.66 5.84 -0.50
C ILE A 430 -29.08 4.76 -1.51
N LEU A 431 -28.41 3.60 -1.48
CA LEU A 431 -28.67 2.50 -2.42
C LEU A 431 -30.10 1.95 -2.30
N LYS A 432 -30.69 1.99 -1.09
CA LYS A 432 -32.06 1.55 -0.83
C LYS A 432 -33.06 2.11 -1.85
N ASP A 433 -32.89 3.35 -2.27
CA ASP A 433 -33.84 4.06 -3.12
C ASP A 433 -33.64 3.77 -4.62
N LEU A 434 -32.56 3.07 -4.99
CA LEU A 434 -32.23 2.69 -6.36
C LEU A 434 -32.53 1.23 -6.68
N ILE A 435 -32.75 0.41 -5.64
CA ILE A 435 -32.99 -1.03 -5.80
C ILE A 435 -34.46 -1.25 -6.19
N PRO A 436 -34.74 -1.90 -7.34
CA PRO A 436 -36.10 -2.16 -7.80
C PRO A 436 -36.92 -3.10 -6.91
#